data_AF-A0A3S4DXJ2-F1
#
_entry.id   AF-A0A3S4DXJ2-F1
#
_cell.length_a   1.000
_cell.length_b   1.000
_cell.length_c   1.000
_cell.angle_alpha   90.00
_cell.angle_beta   90.00
_cell.angle_gamma   90.00
#
_symmetry.space_group_name_H-M   'P 1'
#
loop_
_entity.id
_entity.type
_entity.pdbx_description
1 polymer ?
#
loop_
_entity_poly.entity_id
_entity_poly.type
_entity_poly.pdbx_seq_one_letter_code
_entity_poly.pdbx_strand_id
1 'polypeptide(L)'
;MTDRSRPVPSARLARLAAFGQIAGGVAAGVLGEGVRRLARGERPHLPDLLLTPGNAQKVAAQLSRLRGAAMKLGQMLSMDAGDVLPPELTAILAQLRDQAHVMPPRQLDRVLAQAWGPD
;
A
#
# COMPACT_ATOMS: atom_id res chain seq x y z
N MET A 1 -13.45 20.62 -2.00
CA MET A 1 -12.85 19.60 -2.90
C MET A 1 -11.35 19.62 -2.68
N THR A 2 -10.83 18.71 -1.85
CA THR A 2 -9.40 18.64 -1.52
C THR A 2 -8.63 18.05 -2.70
N ASP A 3 -7.74 18.85 -3.28
CA ASP A 3 -6.82 18.46 -4.35
C ASP A 3 -5.96 17.25 -3.90
N ARG A 4 -6.33 16.05 -4.33
CA ARG A 4 -5.59 14.80 -4.03
C ARG A 4 -4.41 14.61 -4.99
N SER A 5 -3.59 15.65 -5.16
CA SER A 5 -2.37 15.59 -5.96
C SER A 5 -1.20 15.10 -5.11
N ARG A 6 -0.50 14.04 -5.53
CA ARG A 6 0.66 13.51 -4.79
C ARG A 6 1.79 13.13 -5.75
N PRO A 7 3.00 13.68 -5.56
CA PRO A 7 4.12 13.38 -6.43
C PRO A 7 4.59 11.93 -6.31
N VAL A 8 5.00 11.34 -7.44
CA VAL A 8 5.54 9.98 -7.49
C VAL A 8 7.05 10.02 -7.18
N PRO A 9 7.58 9.12 -6.31
CA PRO A 9 9.01 9.10 -6.02
C PRO A 9 9.85 8.70 -7.25
N SER A 10 10.62 9.63 -7.80
CA SER A 10 11.50 9.39 -8.96
C SER A 10 12.93 8.94 -8.57
N ALA A 11 13.43 9.40 -7.41
CA ALA A 11 14.77 9.08 -6.93
C ALA A 11 14.85 7.74 -6.16
N ARG A 12 16.01 7.07 -6.23
CA ARG A 12 16.27 5.80 -5.51
C ARG A 12 16.07 5.93 -3.99
N LEU A 13 16.61 7.00 -3.40
CA LEU A 13 16.52 7.27 -1.97
C LEU A 13 15.10 7.64 -1.53
N ALA A 14 14.36 8.37 -2.37
CA ALA A 14 12.95 8.68 -2.14
C ALA A 14 12.07 7.40 -2.17
N ARG A 15 12.36 6.45 -3.07
CA ARG A 15 11.71 5.13 -3.06
C ARG A 15 12.05 4.34 -1.80
N LEU A 16 13.32 4.31 -1.39
CA LEU A 16 13.73 3.64 -0.15
C LEU A 16 13.04 4.23 1.08
N ALA A 17 12.97 5.57 1.18
CA ALA A 17 12.24 6.23 2.26
C ALA A 17 10.75 5.89 2.24
N ALA A 18 10.11 5.85 1.07
CA ALA A 18 8.71 5.44 0.94
C ALA A 18 8.50 3.98 1.38
N PHE A 19 9.39 3.06 0.98
CA PHE A 19 9.36 1.67 1.44
C PHE A 19 9.62 1.55 2.94
N GLY A 20 10.54 2.33 3.49
CA GLY A 20 10.80 2.37 4.93
C GLY A 20 9.59 2.86 5.74
N GLN A 21 8.86 3.87 5.26
CA GLN A 21 7.61 4.31 5.86
C GLN A 21 6.52 3.24 5.81
N ILE A 22 6.45 2.48 4.71
CA ILE A 22 5.54 1.34 4.57
C ILE A 22 5.88 0.25 5.59
N ALA A 23 7.13 -0.24 5.55
CA ALA A 23 7.59 -1.34 6.39
C ALA A 23 7.52 -0.98 7.88
N GLY A 24 7.94 0.23 8.26
CA GLY A 24 7.87 0.72 9.63
C GLY A 24 6.43 0.83 10.15
N GLY A 25 5.50 1.33 9.33
CA GLY A 25 4.08 1.42 9.70
C GLY A 25 3.41 0.05 9.92
N VAL A 26 3.75 -0.94 9.10
CA VAL A 26 3.27 -2.32 9.27
C VAL A 26 3.91 -2.98 10.49
N ALA A 27 5.23 -2.87 10.63
CA ALA A 27 5.97 -3.46 11.76
C ALA A 27 5.49 -2.90 13.11
N ALA A 28 5.27 -1.59 13.22
CA ALA A 28 4.73 -0.97 14.43
C ALA A 28 3.31 -1.47 14.77
N GLY A 29 2.46 -1.70 13.77
CA GLY A 29 1.11 -2.27 13.96
C GLY A 29 1.13 -3.73 14.42
N VAL A 30 2.03 -4.55 13.85
CA VAL A 30 2.22 -5.95 14.24
C VAL A 30 2.78 -6.05 15.67
N LEU A 31 3.78 -5.22 16.01
CA LEU A 31 4.34 -5.18 17.37
C LEU A 31 3.30 -4.75 18.40
N GLY A 32 2.50 -3.72 18.11
CA GLY A 32 1.44 -3.25 19.01
C GLY A 32 0.39 -4.32 19.29
N GLU A 33 -0.09 -5.02 18.25
CA GLU A 33 -1.07 -6.10 18.41
C GLU A 33 -0.44 -7.34 19.06
N GLY A 34 0.84 -7.62 18.79
CA GLY A 34 1.61 -8.70 19.41
C GLY A 34 1.73 -8.51 20.93
N VAL A 35 2.07 -7.31 21.38
CA VAL A 35 2.11 -6.96 22.81
C VAL A 35 0.72 -7.10 23.44
N ARG A 36 -0.33 -6.65 22.75
CA ARG A 36 -1.71 -6.73 23.25
C ARG A 36 -2.23 -8.17 23.37
N ARG A 37 -1.82 -9.09 22.49
CA ARG A 37 -2.18 -10.52 22.56
C ARG A 37 -1.36 -11.27 23.59
N LEU A 38 -0.07 -10.95 23.71
CA LEU A 38 0.79 -11.51 24.75
C LEU A 38 0.28 -11.15 26.15
N ALA A 39 -0.17 -9.90 26.35
CA ALA A 39 -0.81 -9.46 27.60
C ALA A 39 -2.14 -10.18 27.92
N ARG A 40 -2.79 -10.78 26.90
CA ARG A 40 -4.00 -11.61 27.05
C ARG A 40 -3.70 -13.10 27.20
N GLY A 41 -2.42 -13.50 27.23
CA GLY A 41 -2.01 -14.89 27.37
C GLY A 41 -2.12 -15.72 26.08
N GLU A 42 -2.41 -15.09 24.95
CA GLU A 42 -2.48 -15.75 23.65
C GLU A 42 -1.09 -15.85 23.03
N ARG A 43 -0.74 -17.00 22.45
CA ARG A 43 0.51 -17.16 21.69
C ARG A 43 0.39 -16.38 20.37
N PRO A 44 1.18 -15.31 20.15
CA PRO A 44 1.01 -14.48 18.97
C PRO A 44 1.60 -15.17 17.74
N HIS A 45 0.75 -15.55 16.78
CA HIS A 45 1.16 -16.02 15.46
C HIS A 45 1.14 -14.88 14.44
N LEU A 46 2.21 -14.73 13.65
CA LEU A 46 2.40 -13.66 12.66
C LEU A 46 1.23 -13.50 11.66
N PRO A 47 0.66 -14.58 11.08
CA PRO A 47 -0.48 -14.47 10.18
C PRO A 47 -1.68 -13.80 10.85
N ASP A 48 -1.98 -14.19 12.10
CA ASP A 48 -3.16 -13.72 12.82
C ASP A 48 -3.02 -12.26 13.28
N LEU A 49 -1.80 -11.76 13.44
CA LEU A 49 -1.51 -10.36 13.75
C LEU A 49 -1.68 -9.46 12.52
N LEU A 50 -1.25 -9.93 11.36
CA LEU A 50 -1.38 -9.23 10.08
C LEU A 50 -2.84 -9.19 9.60
N LEU A 51 -3.61 -10.24 9.83
CA LEU A 51 -5.00 -10.38 9.41
C LEU A 51 -6.00 -9.67 10.34
N THR A 52 -5.54 -8.96 11.38
CA THR A 52 -6.45 -8.13 12.18
C THR A 52 -7.03 -6.99 11.35
N PRO A 53 -8.32 -6.62 11.53
CA PRO A 53 -8.98 -5.62 10.70
C PRO A 53 -8.25 -4.26 10.67
N GLY A 54 -7.63 -3.86 11.80
CA GLY A 54 -6.83 -2.64 11.87
C GLY A 54 -5.48 -2.72 11.13
N ASN A 55 -4.81 -3.87 11.13
CA ASN A 55 -3.56 -4.05 10.39
C ASN A 55 -3.81 -4.29 8.89
N ALA A 56 -4.90 -4.98 8.54
CA ALA A 56 -5.36 -5.11 7.16
C ALA A 56 -5.54 -3.71 6.53
N GLN A 57 -6.31 -2.81 7.16
CA GLN A 57 -6.50 -1.44 6.66
C GLN A 57 -5.19 -0.64 6.54
N LYS A 58 -4.20 -0.89 7.40
CA LYS A 58 -2.88 -0.25 7.28
C LYS A 58 -2.10 -0.82 6.11
N VAL A 59 -2.04 -2.14 5.97
CA VAL A 59 -1.37 -2.82 4.86
C VAL A 59 -1.96 -2.37 3.53
N ALA A 60 -3.27 -2.22 3.46
CA ALA A 60 -4.00 -1.64 2.34
C ALA A 60 -3.56 -0.26 1.92
N ALA A 61 -3.56 0.65 2.90
CA ALA A 61 -3.18 2.03 2.70
C ALA A 61 -1.70 2.13 2.30
N GLN A 62 -0.88 1.14 2.63
CA GLN A 62 0.51 1.06 2.21
C GLN A 62 0.65 0.47 0.80
N LEU A 63 -0.11 -0.59 0.47
CA LEU A 63 -0.20 -1.13 -0.89
C LEU A 63 -0.71 -0.08 -1.88
N SER A 64 -1.59 0.84 -1.46
CA SER A 64 -2.12 1.89 -2.35
C SER A 64 -1.10 2.93 -2.76
N ARG A 65 0.03 2.98 -2.06
CA ARG A 65 1.17 3.82 -2.41
C ARG A 65 2.06 3.18 -3.47
N LEU A 66 1.94 1.86 -3.70
CA LEU A 66 2.79 1.09 -4.62
C LEU A 66 2.10 0.86 -5.97
N ARG A 67 2.02 1.91 -6.80
CA ARG A 67 1.26 1.94 -8.06
C ARG A 67 1.52 0.79 -9.05
N GLY A 68 2.75 0.29 -9.16
CA GLY A 68 3.10 -0.75 -10.15
C GLY A 68 3.19 -2.16 -9.57
N ALA A 69 3.82 -2.31 -8.40
CA ALA A 69 4.01 -3.61 -7.77
C ALA A 69 2.70 -4.13 -7.15
N ALA A 70 1.91 -3.26 -6.50
CA ALA A 70 0.62 -3.67 -5.95
C ALA A 70 -0.38 -4.08 -7.04
N MET A 71 -0.33 -3.43 -8.21
CA MET A 71 -1.18 -3.79 -9.35
C MET A 71 -0.81 -5.18 -9.90
N LYS A 72 0.49 -5.49 -10.02
CA LYS A 72 0.96 -6.85 -10.40
C LYS A 72 0.61 -7.90 -9.34
N LEU A 73 0.73 -7.56 -8.06
CA LEU A 73 0.30 -8.45 -6.98
C LEU A 73 -1.21 -8.71 -7.03
N GLY A 74 -2.02 -7.68 -7.28
CA GLY A 74 -3.47 -7.83 -7.49
C GLY A 74 -3.79 -8.70 -8.70
N GLN A 75 -3.02 -8.56 -9.80
CA GLN A 75 -3.15 -9.43 -10.98
C GLN A 75 -2.77 -10.89 -10.66
N MET A 76 -1.69 -11.15 -9.93
CA MET A 76 -1.28 -12.50 -9.52
C MET A 76 -2.28 -13.13 -8.55
N LEU A 77 -2.73 -12.37 -7.56
CA LEU A 77 -3.71 -12.82 -6.58
C LEU A 77 -5.07 -13.12 -7.23
N SER A 78 -5.45 -12.34 -8.25
CA SER A 78 -6.67 -12.58 -9.04
C SER A 78 -6.56 -13.74 -10.04
N MET A 79 -5.35 -14.24 -10.32
CA MET A 79 -5.14 -15.40 -11.20
C MET A 79 -5.08 -16.73 -10.43
N ASP A 80 -4.65 -16.70 -9.16
CA ASP A 80 -4.38 -17.92 -8.38
C ASP A 80 -5.38 -18.15 -7.22
N ALA A 81 -6.29 -17.21 -6.96
CA ALA A 81 -7.33 -17.35 -5.93
C ALA A 81 -8.74 -17.17 -6.54
N GLY A 82 -9.31 -18.29 -6.99
CA GLY A 82 -10.76 -18.42 -7.23
C GLY A 82 -11.59 -18.45 -5.93
N ASP A 83 -10.95 -18.47 -4.76
CA ASP A 83 -11.59 -18.48 -3.46
C ASP A 83 -11.35 -17.18 -2.69
N VAL A 84 -12.45 -16.43 -2.54
CA VAL A 84 -12.76 -15.43 -1.51
C VAL A 84 -11.55 -14.69 -0.93
N LEU A 85 -11.18 -13.58 -1.57
CA LEU A 85 -10.45 -12.53 -0.89
C LEU A 85 -11.24 -12.12 0.37
N PRO A 86 -10.65 -12.19 1.57
CA PRO A 86 -11.29 -11.70 2.79
C PRO A 86 -11.93 -10.33 2.55
N PRO A 87 -13.14 -10.06 3.08
CA PRO A 87 -13.86 -8.82 2.82
C PRO A 87 -13.01 -7.58 3.15
N GLU A 88 -12.09 -7.71 4.11
CA GLU A 88 -11.08 -6.71 4.43
C GLU A 88 -10.16 -6.44 3.24
N LEU A 89 -9.49 -7.45 2.68
CA LEU A 89 -8.60 -7.30 1.51
C LEU A 89 -9.33 -6.79 0.27
N THR A 90 -10.59 -7.15 0.09
CA THR A 90 -11.43 -6.65 -0.99
C THR A 90 -11.73 -5.14 -0.82
N ALA A 91 -12.11 -4.69 0.38
CA ALA A 91 -12.35 -3.28 0.67
C ALA A 91 -11.08 -2.44 0.48
N ILE A 92 -9.94 -3.02 0.81
CA ILE A 92 -8.60 -2.46 0.68
C ILE A 92 -8.21 -2.26 -0.79
N LEU A 93 -8.43 -3.27 -1.63
CA LEU A 93 -8.16 -3.19 -3.06
C LEU A 93 -9.15 -2.26 -3.77
N ALA A 94 -10.42 -2.23 -3.33
CA ALA A 94 -11.41 -1.26 -3.79
C ALA A 94 -10.99 0.17 -3.44
N GLN A 95 -10.51 0.39 -2.21
CA GLN A 95 -9.95 1.67 -1.78
C GLN A 95 -8.71 2.05 -2.60
N LEU A 96 -7.86 1.09 -2.97
CA LEU A 96 -6.72 1.29 -3.86
C LEU A 96 -7.12 1.85 -5.22
N ARG A 97 -8.14 1.22 -5.81
CA ARG A 97 -8.70 1.56 -7.11
C ARG A 97 -9.32 2.95 -7.08
N ASP A 98 -10.03 3.28 -6.01
CA ASP A 98 -10.78 4.54 -5.87
C ASP A 98 -9.90 5.70 -5.36
N GLN A 99 -8.74 5.42 -4.74
CA GLN A 99 -7.81 6.42 -4.19
C GLN A 99 -6.58 6.68 -5.09
N ALA A 100 -6.76 6.61 -6.42
CA ALA A 100 -5.74 7.05 -7.35
C ALA A 100 -5.45 8.55 -7.18
N HIS A 101 -4.42 8.89 -6.40
CA HIS A 101 -3.96 10.27 -6.27
C HIS A 101 -3.43 10.73 -7.63
N VAL A 102 -3.83 11.93 -8.07
CA VAL A 102 -3.43 12.44 -9.38
C VAL A 102 -1.96 12.84 -9.34
N MET A 103 -1.22 12.59 -10.42
CA MET A 103 0.16 13.08 -10.55
C MET A 103 0.12 14.62 -10.68
N PRO A 104 0.98 15.38 -10.00
CA PRO A 104 1.04 16.83 -10.17
C PRO A 104 1.37 17.19 -11.63
N PRO A 105 0.72 18.21 -12.24
CA PRO A 105 0.93 18.59 -13.64
C PRO A 105 2.40 18.80 -13.99
N ARG A 106 3.13 19.57 -13.17
CA ARG A 106 4.59 19.79 -13.37
C ARG A 106 5.43 18.52 -13.40
N GLN A 107 5.01 17.48 -12.68
CA GLN A 107 5.71 16.20 -12.70
C GLN A 107 5.33 15.40 -13.96
N LEU A 108 4.07 15.45 -14.35
CA LEU A 108 3.59 14.86 -15.59
C LEU A 108 4.32 15.46 -16.79
N ASP A 109 4.36 16.79 -16.91
CA ASP A 109 5.03 17.51 -18.01
C ASP A 109 6.49 17.08 -18.17
N ARG A 110 7.22 16.92 -17.06
CA ARG A 110 8.61 16.43 -17.09
C ARG A 110 8.71 14.99 -17.60
N VAL A 111 7.79 14.12 -17.22
CA VAL A 111 7.77 12.72 -17.67
C VAL A 111 7.43 12.66 -19.16
N LEU A 112 6.47 13.47 -19.61
CA LEU A 112 6.09 13.57 -21.03
C LEU A 112 7.25 14.11 -21.87
N ALA A 113 7.88 15.21 -21.44
CA ALA A 113 9.05 15.79 -22.12
C ALA A 113 10.26 14.84 -22.17
N GLN A 114 10.46 14.01 -21.15
CA GLN A 114 11.49 12.96 -21.18
C GLN A 114 11.17 11.83 -22.14
N ALA A 115 9.90 11.44 -22.26
CA ALA A 115 9.48 10.32 -23.08
C ALA A 115 9.36 10.69 -24.57
N TRP A 116 8.96 11.93 -24.88
CA TRP A 116 8.63 12.36 -26.23
C TRP A 116 9.50 13.53 -26.75
N GLY A 117 10.40 14.07 -25.93
CA GLY A 117 11.18 15.26 -26.24
C GLY A 117 10.50 16.55 -25.78
N PRO A 118 11.24 17.67 -25.68
CA PRO A 118 10.64 18.97 -25.50
C PRO A 118 9.90 19.35 -26.78
N ASP A 119 8.64 19.76 -26.68
CA ASP A 119 8.02 20.58 -27.73
C ASP A 119 8.79 21.90 -27.88
#